data_AF-A0A9E0FGW1-F1
#
_entry.id   AF-A0A9E0FGW1-F1
#
_cell.length_a   1.000
_cell.length_b   1.000
_cell.length_c   1.000
_cell.angle_alpha   90.00
_cell.angle_beta   90.00
_cell.angle_gamma   90.00
#
_symmetry.space_group_name_H-M   'P 1'
#
loop_
_entity.id
_entity.type
_entity.pdbx_description
1 polymer ?
#
loop_
_entity_poly.entity_id
_entity_poly.type
_entity_poly.pdbx_seq_one_letter_code
_entity_poly.pdbx_strand_id
1 'polypeptide(L)'
;MKVLITVIACAICVCNSFSQSYNNNWAFGDSCGLNFSSGEPVFFETVMESFEACASISDSAGNLLFYTNGEKVWNKNHEVMPNGEGLEIGKTGGHSSITQGVTVILFAEIAYVFYLSGGLYSSGLKYSKIDMSLDDGFGDVIEKNVGIDSISGYTQKMTVVKHANGIDWWLVRLGYHAGYLDADDPLNWLINLIHGDTIENVIVQYTGLNMDLAVFPGQMKFTQDGSMLACIRGTDLDIYTFDRCTGEFELFYSIDTVDKKGLYGCEWSPNGTKLYVSSMDLPPSRKNIYQYCIDCEVEIKDTKDTIFYAENNRYLFGQMQLGPDEKIYIVNRDGNDLSGYNFYNSHLSVINSPNLLGLLCDYDTTTISLIDHITFGSLPNMPNYNLGVLAGSECDTSSTSIYDDDNVENTITIYPNPANEYIIISGDINAGTIIKIYSADGRVVLQEKINTTNTKVDISMLPPGVYVIQISEDGWVKYSEKLFK
;
A
#
# COMPACT_ATOMS: atom_id res chain seq x y z
N MET A 1 -46.85 41.73 -10.68
CA MET A 1 -45.92 41.06 -9.76
C MET A 1 -45.24 39.94 -10.54
N LYS A 2 -44.06 40.22 -11.12
CA LYS A 2 -43.31 39.24 -11.93
C LYS A 2 -42.25 38.64 -11.00
N VAL A 3 -42.36 37.34 -10.72
CA VAL A 3 -41.37 36.60 -9.94
C VAL A 3 -40.20 36.29 -10.87
N LEU A 4 -39.03 36.84 -10.54
CA LEU A 4 -37.77 36.54 -11.22
C LEU A 4 -37.18 35.30 -10.53
N ILE A 5 -37.14 34.16 -11.22
CA ILE A 5 -36.46 32.96 -10.74
C ILE A 5 -35.02 33.05 -11.26
N THR A 6 -34.09 33.39 -10.37
CA THR A 6 -32.66 33.34 -10.64
C THR A 6 -32.19 31.90 -10.46
N VAL A 7 -31.91 31.20 -11.56
CA VAL A 7 -31.24 29.90 -11.53
C VAL A 7 -29.74 30.15 -11.37
N ILE A 8 -29.20 29.83 -10.21
CA ILE A 8 -27.76 29.81 -9.97
C ILE A 8 -27.23 28.49 -10.54
N ALA A 9 -26.58 28.56 -11.71
CA ALA A 9 -25.82 27.45 -12.25
C ALA A 9 -24.53 27.28 -11.44
N CYS A 10 -24.50 26.29 -10.56
CA CYS A 10 -23.29 25.88 -9.86
C CYS A 10 -22.40 25.14 -10.87
N ALA A 11 -21.38 25.79 -11.38
CA ALA A 11 -20.35 25.15 -12.19
C ALA A 11 -19.52 24.26 -11.27
N ILE A 12 -19.83 22.96 -11.23
CA ILE A 12 -18.97 21.94 -10.63
C ILE A 12 -17.74 21.87 -11.53
N CYS A 13 -16.68 22.56 -11.13
CA CYS A 13 -15.36 22.31 -11.67
C CYS A 13 -14.95 20.92 -11.18
N VAL A 14 -15.16 19.91 -12.01
CA VAL A 14 -14.57 18.58 -11.80
C VAL A 14 -13.07 18.76 -12.04
N CYS A 15 -12.35 19.18 -11.02
CA CYS A 15 -10.93 18.94 -10.96
C CYS A 15 -10.76 17.42 -10.87
N ASN A 16 -10.39 16.81 -12.00
CA ASN A 16 -9.79 15.49 -12.00
C ASN A 16 -8.48 15.63 -11.21
N SER A 17 -8.56 15.42 -9.90
CA SER A 17 -7.40 15.13 -9.10
C SER A 17 -6.89 13.79 -9.63
N PHE A 18 -5.82 13.82 -10.43
CA PHE A 18 -5.10 12.59 -10.72
C PHE A 18 -4.53 12.11 -9.38
N SER A 19 -5.18 11.12 -8.78
CA SER A 19 -4.48 10.25 -7.84
C SER A 19 -3.26 9.70 -8.58
N GLN A 20 -2.13 9.62 -7.90
CA GLN A 20 -0.95 8.94 -8.45
C GLN A 20 -1.37 7.51 -8.83
N SER A 21 -1.07 7.07 -10.05
CA SER A 21 -1.71 5.90 -10.68
C SER A 21 -0.77 4.71 -10.87
N TYR A 22 0.22 4.55 -9.99
CA TYR A 22 1.29 3.54 -10.09
C TYR A 22 0.78 2.08 -10.11
N ASN A 23 -0.48 1.83 -9.72
CA ASN A 23 -1.13 0.51 -9.71
C ASN A 23 -2.24 0.34 -10.77
N ASN A 24 -2.27 1.19 -11.82
CA ASN A 24 -3.33 1.14 -12.85
C ASN A 24 -3.24 -0.04 -13.82
N ASN A 25 -2.10 -0.71 -13.93
CA ASN A 25 -1.90 -1.83 -14.84
C ASN A 25 -1.52 -3.07 -14.05
N TRP A 26 -2.35 -4.09 -14.14
CA TRP A 26 -2.15 -5.39 -13.50
C TRP A 26 -1.79 -6.39 -14.57
N ALA A 27 -0.67 -7.09 -14.44
CA ALA A 27 -0.26 -8.17 -15.32
C ALA A 27 -0.14 -9.46 -14.50
N PHE A 28 -0.87 -10.51 -14.86
CA PHE A 28 -0.97 -11.73 -14.05
C PHE A 28 -1.42 -12.93 -14.89
N GLY A 29 -1.52 -14.11 -14.26
CA GLY A 29 -2.15 -15.28 -14.87
C GLY A 29 -1.39 -15.80 -16.09
N ASP A 30 -2.13 -16.41 -17.02
CA ASP A 30 -1.66 -16.71 -18.37
C ASP A 30 -2.05 -15.55 -19.29
N SER A 31 -1.08 -14.70 -19.62
CA SER A 31 -1.24 -13.63 -20.61
C SER A 31 -2.36 -12.63 -20.29
N CYS A 32 -2.74 -12.48 -19.02
CA CYS A 32 -3.82 -11.60 -18.59
C CYS A 32 -3.29 -10.22 -18.16
N GLY A 33 -4.07 -9.19 -18.47
CA GLY A 33 -3.86 -7.84 -17.96
C GLY A 33 -5.15 -7.09 -17.71
N LEU A 34 -5.18 -6.23 -16.69
CA LEU A 34 -6.26 -5.27 -16.42
C LEU A 34 -5.72 -3.84 -16.31
N ASN A 35 -6.32 -2.91 -17.06
CA ASN A 35 -6.01 -1.50 -17.02
C ASN A 35 -7.18 -0.70 -16.42
N PHE A 36 -6.91 0.09 -15.39
CA PHE A 36 -7.91 0.85 -14.63
C PHE A 36 -7.98 2.34 -15.03
N SER A 37 -7.22 2.76 -16.03
CA SER A 37 -7.06 4.18 -16.38
C SER A 37 -8.34 4.82 -16.92
N SER A 38 -9.33 4.02 -17.30
CA SER A 38 -10.64 4.49 -17.76
C SER A 38 -11.68 4.69 -16.64
N GLY A 39 -11.33 4.32 -15.40
CA GLY A 39 -12.25 4.29 -14.25
C GLY A 39 -12.94 2.93 -14.03
N GLU A 40 -12.92 2.05 -15.02
CA GLU A 40 -13.31 0.64 -14.91
C GLU A 40 -12.19 -0.25 -15.47
N PRO A 41 -12.04 -1.50 -14.98
CA PRO A 41 -11.02 -2.42 -15.48
C PRO A 41 -11.27 -2.81 -16.93
N VAL A 42 -10.28 -2.59 -17.77
CA VAL A 42 -10.27 -3.00 -19.19
C VAL A 42 -9.23 -4.08 -19.37
N PHE A 43 -9.65 -5.21 -19.94
CA PHE A 43 -8.74 -6.29 -20.27
C PHE A 43 -7.73 -5.89 -21.36
N PHE A 44 -6.48 -6.30 -21.19
CA PHE A 44 -5.46 -6.30 -22.24
C PHE A 44 -4.61 -7.56 -22.14
N GLU A 45 -4.03 -7.99 -23.25
CA GLU A 45 -3.18 -9.17 -23.28
C GLU A 45 -1.76 -8.83 -22.79
N THR A 46 -1.19 -9.68 -21.96
CA THR A 46 0.25 -9.67 -21.63
C THR A 46 0.92 -10.86 -22.29
N VAL A 47 2.24 -11.01 -22.13
CA VAL A 47 2.98 -12.20 -22.60
C VAL A 47 3.55 -13.04 -21.46
N MET A 48 3.15 -12.74 -20.22
CA MET A 48 3.64 -13.41 -19.03
C MET A 48 2.75 -14.58 -18.68
N GLU A 49 3.38 -15.70 -18.30
CA GLU A 49 2.74 -16.77 -17.57
C GLU A 49 3.21 -16.71 -16.11
N SER A 50 2.27 -16.68 -15.17
CA SER A 50 2.52 -16.56 -13.73
C SER A 50 1.52 -17.39 -12.93
N PHE A 51 1.94 -18.59 -12.52
CA PHE A 51 1.14 -19.47 -11.65
C PHE A 51 0.92 -18.84 -10.26
N GLU A 52 2.01 -18.34 -9.70
CA GLU A 52 2.12 -17.53 -8.49
C GLU A 52 3.24 -16.50 -8.70
N ALA A 53 3.32 -15.48 -7.83
CA ALA A 53 4.29 -14.39 -7.90
C ALA A 53 4.28 -13.60 -9.23
N CYS A 54 3.56 -12.49 -9.24
CA CYS A 54 3.73 -11.45 -10.25
C CYS A 54 3.78 -10.07 -9.61
N ALA A 55 4.35 -9.11 -10.32
CA ALA A 55 4.31 -7.70 -9.98
C ALA A 55 4.27 -6.86 -11.25
N SER A 56 3.59 -5.72 -11.17
CA SER A 56 3.51 -4.73 -12.24
C SER A 56 3.60 -3.34 -11.65
N ILE A 57 4.13 -2.40 -12.43
CA ILE A 57 4.30 -1.02 -12.00
C ILE A 57 3.92 -0.10 -13.16
N SER A 58 3.13 0.93 -12.86
CA SER A 58 2.77 2.01 -13.76
C SER A 58 3.53 3.27 -13.40
N ASP A 59 3.56 4.28 -14.28
CA ASP A 59 4.03 5.61 -13.92
C ASP A 59 2.97 6.39 -13.11
N SER A 60 3.30 7.61 -12.70
CA SER A 60 2.38 8.48 -11.96
C SER A 60 1.12 8.85 -12.74
N ALA A 61 1.14 8.75 -14.08
CA ALA A 61 0.01 8.99 -14.97
C ALA A 61 -0.81 7.73 -15.27
N GLY A 62 -0.40 6.57 -14.75
CA GLY A 62 -1.09 5.30 -14.92
C GLY A 62 -0.73 4.53 -16.20
N ASN A 63 0.34 4.92 -16.91
CA ASN A 63 0.83 4.14 -18.04
C ASN A 63 1.69 2.99 -17.52
N LEU A 64 1.57 1.81 -18.12
CA LEU A 64 2.42 0.67 -17.79
C LEU A 64 3.90 1.04 -18.03
N LEU A 65 4.76 0.77 -17.05
CA LEU A 65 6.21 0.83 -17.20
C LEU A 65 6.74 -0.56 -17.56
N PHE A 66 6.49 -1.53 -16.67
CA PHE A 66 6.90 -2.92 -16.85
C PHE A 66 6.16 -3.87 -15.91
N TYR A 67 6.32 -5.16 -16.14
CA TYR A 67 5.85 -6.22 -15.26
C TYR A 67 6.82 -7.41 -15.24
N THR A 68 6.68 -8.27 -14.24
CA THR A 68 7.59 -9.39 -14.01
C THR A 68 6.91 -10.51 -13.22
N ASN A 69 7.31 -11.75 -13.50
CA ASN A 69 7.02 -12.95 -12.69
C ASN A 69 8.21 -13.37 -11.83
N GLY A 70 9.23 -12.50 -11.70
CA GLY A 70 10.49 -12.82 -11.03
C GLY A 70 11.43 -13.73 -11.83
N GLU A 71 11.08 -14.15 -13.05
CA GLU A 71 11.99 -14.87 -13.96
C GLU A 71 12.45 -13.98 -15.10
N LYS A 72 11.53 -13.17 -15.63
CA LYS A 72 11.78 -12.18 -16.67
C LYS A 72 11.16 -10.84 -16.31
N VAL A 73 11.69 -9.77 -16.88
CA VAL A 73 11.13 -8.43 -16.84
C VAL A 73 10.73 -8.02 -18.24
N TRP A 74 9.44 -7.70 -18.43
CA TRP A 74 8.89 -7.23 -19.70
C TRP A 74 8.54 -5.76 -19.61
N ASN A 75 8.95 -4.98 -20.60
CA ASN A 75 8.60 -3.57 -20.72
C ASN A 75 7.12 -3.38 -21.12
N LYS A 76 6.71 -2.12 -21.23
CA LYS A 76 5.35 -1.72 -21.66
C LYS A 76 4.93 -2.18 -23.07
N ASN A 77 5.87 -2.57 -23.92
CA ASN A 77 5.59 -3.14 -25.25
C ASN A 77 5.53 -4.68 -25.22
N HIS A 78 5.57 -5.29 -24.03
CA HIS A 78 5.59 -6.74 -23.84
C HIS A 78 6.87 -7.41 -24.34
N GLU A 79 7.94 -6.64 -24.54
CA GLU A 79 9.25 -7.13 -24.91
C GLU A 79 10.10 -7.33 -23.65
N VAL A 80 10.92 -8.38 -23.62
CA VAL A 80 11.84 -8.58 -22.51
C VAL A 80 12.88 -7.47 -22.53
N MET A 81 13.06 -6.77 -21.41
CA MET A 81 14.10 -5.73 -21.29
C MET A 81 15.50 -6.32 -21.52
N PRO A 82 16.48 -5.51 -21.98
CA PRO A 82 17.87 -5.93 -21.98
C PRO A 82 18.29 -6.43 -20.58
N ASN A 83 19.05 -7.54 -20.56
CA ASN A 83 19.44 -8.26 -19.35
C ASN A 83 18.26 -8.73 -18.44
N GLY A 84 17.02 -8.62 -18.91
CA GLY A 84 15.79 -8.89 -18.16
C GLY A 84 15.42 -10.36 -18.02
N GLU A 85 16.17 -11.30 -18.59
CA GLU A 85 15.97 -12.74 -18.35
C GLU A 85 16.84 -13.29 -17.22
N GLY A 86 16.38 -14.38 -16.60
CA GLY A 86 17.17 -15.14 -15.63
C GLY A 86 17.21 -14.48 -14.25
N LEU A 87 16.15 -13.77 -13.86
CA LEU A 87 15.94 -13.42 -12.46
C LEU A 87 15.69 -14.73 -11.67
N GLU A 88 16.33 -14.81 -10.50
CA GLU A 88 16.43 -16.05 -9.72
C GLU A 88 15.33 -16.19 -8.67
N ILE A 89 14.07 -15.96 -9.03
CA ILE A 89 12.94 -16.32 -8.15
C ILE A 89 12.93 -17.83 -7.88
N GLY A 90 12.53 -18.22 -6.68
CA GLY A 90 12.37 -19.61 -6.31
C GLY A 90 11.27 -20.31 -7.11
N LYS A 91 11.56 -21.56 -7.50
CA LYS A 91 10.68 -22.37 -8.34
C LYS A 91 10.52 -23.77 -7.79
N THR A 92 9.36 -24.37 -8.08
CA THR A 92 9.08 -25.78 -7.87
C THR A 92 8.39 -26.33 -9.10
N GLY A 93 8.94 -27.40 -9.68
CA GLY A 93 8.35 -27.99 -10.88
C GLY A 93 8.44 -27.13 -12.14
N GLY A 94 9.39 -26.19 -12.21
CA GLY A 94 9.66 -25.38 -13.41
C GLY A 94 9.07 -23.97 -13.41
N HIS A 95 8.16 -23.67 -12.49
CA HIS A 95 7.52 -22.36 -12.35
C HIS A 95 7.66 -21.83 -10.92
N SER A 96 7.49 -20.52 -10.72
CA SER A 96 7.37 -19.98 -9.36
C SER A 96 6.14 -20.55 -8.65
N SER A 97 6.34 -20.97 -7.40
CA SER A 97 5.31 -21.50 -6.51
C SER A 97 5.39 -20.77 -5.15
N ILE A 98 5.59 -19.45 -5.21
CA ILE A 98 5.77 -18.57 -4.06
C ILE A 98 4.68 -17.51 -4.13
N THR A 99 3.64 -17.61 -3.30
CA THR A 99 2.44 -16.75 -3.41
C THR A 99 2.73 -15.26 -3.55
N GLN A 100 3.58 -14.68 -2.70
CA GLN A 100 4.03 -13.28 -2.78
C GLN A 100 5.54 -13.23 -2.98
N GLY A 101 6.04 -13.95 -3.99
CA GLY A 101 7.47 -14.11 -4.23
C GLY A 101 8.19 -12.95 -4.88
N VAL A 102 7.49 -11.98 -5.46
CA VAL A 102 8.08 -10.82 -6.14
C VAL A 102 7.33 -9.53 -5.79
N THR A 103 8.02 -8.39 -5.71
CA THR A 103 7.41 -7.06 -5.59
C THR A 103 8.36 -5.99 -6.16
N VAL A 104 7.82 -4.81 -6.46
CA VAL A 104 8.54 -3.72 -7.09
C VAL A 104 8.41 -2.44 -6.28
N ILE A 105 9.55 -1.78 -6.03
CA ILE A 105 9.62 -0.41 -5.51
C ILE A 105 10.24 0.48 -6.59
N LEU A 106 9.69 1.68 -6.78
CA LEU A 106 10.18 2.66 -7.75
C LEU A 106 10.64 3.94 -7.02
N PHE A 107 11.89 4.32 -7.23
CA PHE A 107 12.48 5.59 -6.79
C PHE A 107 12.82 6.43 -8.03
N ALA A 108 11.92 7.38 -8.37
CA ALA A 108 12.00 8.13 -9.62
C ALA A 108 12.10 7.19 -10.84
N GLU A 109 13.26 7.13 -11.50
CA GLU A 109 13.50 6.27 -12.68
C GLU A 109 14.15 4.92 -12.33
N ILE A 110 14.55 4.70 -11.08
CA ILE A 110 15.21 3.46 -10.64
C ILE A 110 14.19 2.56 -9.95
N ALA A 111 13.94 1.38 -10.53
CA ALA A 111 13.10 0.37 -9.93
C ALA A 111 13.94 -0.74 -9.30
N TYR A 112 13.56 -1.16 -8.10
CA TYR A 112 14.05 -2.37 -7.45
C TYR A 112 12.99 -3.46 -7.58
N VAL A 113 13.38 -4.58 -8.18
CA VAL A 113 12.58 -5.80 -8.22
C VAL A 113 13.12 -6.74 -7.16
N PHE A 114 12.37 -6.93 -6.07
CA PHE A 114 12.74 -7.86 -5.00
C PHE A 114 12.06 -9.21 -5.23
N TYR A 115 12.79 -10.31 -5.01
CA TYR A 115 12.24 -11.65 -5.14
C TYR A 115 12.84 -12.64 -4.15
N LEU A 116 11.97 -13.53 -3.67
CA LEU A 116 12.34 -14.68 -2.85
C LEU A 116 12.95 -15.76 -3.75
N SER A 117 14.20 -16.13 -3.46
CA SER A 117 15.04 -17.00 -4.29
C SER A 117 15.27 -18.36 -3.64
N GLY A 118 15.22 -19.42 -4.42
CA GLY A 118 15.24 -20.80 -3.91
C GLY A 118 13.84 -21.28 -3.53
N GLY A 119 13.58 -22.56 -3.75
CA GLY A 119 12.23 -23.14 -3.77
C GLY A 119 11.50 -23.14 -2.42
N LEU A 120 10.46 -23.96 -2.31
CA LEU A 120 9.52 -24.01 -1.15
C LEU A 120 10.15 -24.05 0.25
N TYR A 121 11.41 -24.48 0.38
CA TYR A 121 12.05 -24.79 1.66
C TYR A 121 13.39 -24.08 1.88
N SER A 122 13.76 -23.11 1.04
CA SER A 122 15.02 -22.37 1.16
C SER A 122 14.95 -21.10 0.32
N SER A 123 14.57 -19.98 0.92
CA SER A 123 14.08 -18.83 0.14
C SER A 123 14.87 -17.54 0.36
N GLY A 124 16.20 -17.56 0.22
CA GLY A 124 17.07 -16.37 0.32
C GLY A 124 16.54 -15.16 -0.44
N LEU A 125 16.84 -13.94 -0.01
CA LEU A 125 16.30 -12.73 -0.63
C LEU A 125 17.27 -12.13 -1.66
N LYS A 126 16.74 -11.79 -2.84
CA LYS A 126 17.50 -11.12 -3.91
C LYS A 126 16.76 -9.92 -4.47
N TYR A 127 17.50 -9.04 -5.13
CA TYR A 127 16.94 -8.00 -5.97
C TYR A 127 17.66 -7.87 -7.32
N SER A 128 16.98 -7.21 -8.26
CA SER A 128 17.56 -6.63 -9.47
C SER A 128 17.17 -5.16 -9.56
N LYS A 129 18.05 -4.31 -10.09
CA LYS A 129 17.77 -2.90 -10.35
C LYS A 129 17.51 -2.68 -11.83
N ILE A 130 16.50 -1.88 -12.13
CA ILE A 130 16.12 -1.45 -13.46
C ILE A 130 16.26 0.06 -13.51
N ASP A 131 16.90 0.57 -14.56
CA ASP A 131 16.89 2.00 -14.87
C ASP A 131 15.93 2.23 -16.04
N MET A 132 14.80 2.88 -15.75
CA MET A 132 13.74 3.16 -16.71
C MET A 132 14.12 4.23 -17.74
N SER A 133 15.20 4.99 -17.51
CA SER A 133 15.69 5.99 -18.45
C SER A 133 16.49 5.41 -19.62
N LEU A 134 16.89 4.14 -19.53
CA LEU A 134 17.65 3.42 -20.55
C LEU A 134 16.73 2.82 -21.63
N ASP A 135 17.36 2.28 -22.69
CA ASP A 135 16.70 1.64 -23.83
C ASP A 135 15.57 2.51 -24.41
N ASP A 136 15.86 3.78 -24.72
CA ASP A 136 14.90 4.76 -25.23
C ASP A 136 13.63 4.93 -24.36
N GLY A 137 13.74 4.72 -23.05
CA GLY A 137 12.63 4.79 -22.10
C GLY A 137 11.81 3.50 -21.99
N PHE A 138 12.35 2.38 -22.46
CA PHE A 138 11.81 1.03 -22.25
C PHE A 138 12.46 0.29 -21.07
N GLY A 139 13.56 0.81 -20.53
CA GLY A 139 14.25 0.31 -19.34
C GLY A 139 15.23 -0.83 -19.59
N ASP A 140 16.25 -0.92 -18.74
CA ASP A 140 17.30 -1.96 -18.78
C ASP A 140 17.62 -2.45 -17.35
N VAL A 141 17.89 -3.74 -17.19
CA VAL A 141 18.32 -4.34 -15.91
C VAL A 141 19.81 -4.10 -15.70
N ILE A 142 20.15 -3.11 -14.88
CA ILE A 142 21.52 -2.65 -14.64
C ILE A 142 22.27 -3.41 -13.53
N GLU A 143 21.54 -4.01 -12.59
CA GLU A 143 22.08 -4.92 -11.57
C GLU A 143 21.14 -6.13 -11.44
N LYS A 144 21.68 -7.35 -11.39
CA LYS A 144 20.87 -8.57 -11.42
C LYS A 144 21.26 -9.58 -10.34
N ASN A 145 20.25 -10.17 -9.70
CA ASN A 145 20.38 -11.27 -8.73
C ASN A 145 21.30 -10.96 -7.53
N VAL A 146 21.27 -9.72 -7.05
CA VAL A 146 22.05 -9.29 -5.89
C VAL A 146 21.38 -9.80 -4.61
N GLY A 147 22.10 -10.58 -3.80
CA GLY A 147 21.62 -11.04 -2.49
C GLY A 147 21.66 -9.92 -1.44
N ILE A 148 20.63 -9.85 -0.59
CA ILE A 148 20.51 -8.81 0.45
C ILE A 148 21.11 -9.26 1.78
N ASP A 149 20.83 -10.49 2.19
CA ASP A 149 21.31 -11.05 3.45
C ASP A 149 21.60 -12.55 3.32
N SER A 150 22.20 -13.11 4.36
CA SER A 150 22.46 -14.54 4.48
C SER A 150 21.41 -15.27 5.32
N ILE A 151 20.26 -14.63 5.60
CA ILE A 151 19.18 -15.30 6.32
C ILE A 151 18.60 -16.36 5.39
N SER A 152 18.31 -17.51 5.97
CA SER A 152 17.59 -18.58 5.31
C SER A 152 16.34 -18.89 6.14
N GLY A 153 15.30 -19.41 5.47
CA GLY A 153 14.02 -19.70 6.11
C GLY A 153 13.02 -18.57 5.94
N TYR A 154 12.53 -18.37 4.72
CA TYR A 154 11.41 -17.46 4.46
C TYR A 154 10.17 -18.29 4.14
N THR A 155 9.01 -17.80 4.58
CA THR A 155 7.74 -18.28 4.02
C THR A 155 7.58 -17.71 2.60
N GLN A 156 6.42 -17.93 1.97
CA GLN A 156 6.16 -17.38 0.63
C GLN A 156 5.68 -15.92 0.64
N LYS A 157 5.82 -15.24 1.78
CA LYS A 157 5.17 -13.96 2.06
C LYS A 157 6.18 -12.83 2.11
N MET A 158 6.10 -11.95 1.12
CA MET A 158 6.84 -10.69 1.08
C MET A 158 5.90 -9.59 0.62
N THR A 159 5.95 -8.45 1.29
CA THR A 159 5.24 -7.24 0.88
C THR A 159 6.08 -6.02 1.23
N VAL A 160 5.68 -4.86 0.74
CA VAL A 160 6.32 -3.59 1.07
C VAL A 160 5.27 -2.58 1.51
N VAL A 161 5.68 -1.66 2.37
CA VAL A 161 4.86 -0.52 2.80
C VAL A 161 5.73 0.71 2.89
N LYS A 162 5.18 1.86 2.54
CA LYS A 162 5.94 3.10 2.58
C LYS A 162 6.20 3.52 4.02
N HIS A 163 7.43 3.91 4.30
CA HIS A 163 7.84 4.51 5.55
C HIS A 163 6.99 5.76 5.85
N ALA A 164 6.86 6.13 7.12
CA ALA A 164 6.04 7.28 7.51
C ALA A 164 6.59 8.64 7.03
N ASN A 165 7.82 8.70 6.54
CA ASN A 165 8.36 9.88 5.84
C ASN A 165 7.85 10.06 4.40
N GLY A 166 7.04 9.14 3.88
CA GLY A 166 6.44 9.23 2.55
C GLY A 166 7.38 9.03 1.36
N ILE A 167 8.66 8.71 1.60
CA ILE A 167 9.70 8.55 0.57
C ILE A 167 10.27 7.14 0.60
N ASP A 168 10.67 6.69 1.78
CA ASP A 168 11.34 5.40 1.96
C ASP A 168 10.35 4.26 2.07
N TRP A 169 10.88 3.03 2.05
CA TRP A 169 10.06 1.83 2.02
C TRP A 169 10.54 0.79 3.03
N TRP A 170 9.60 0.19 3.73
CA TRP A 170 9.82 -1.05 4.47
C TRP A 170 9.59 -2.24 3.55
N LEU A 171 10.58 -3.11 3.43
CA LEU A 171 10.43 -4.44 2.86
C LEU A 171 10.20 -5.43 4.01
N VAL A 172 9.08 -6.15 3.98
CA VAL A 172 8.62 -7.01 5.07
C VAL A 172 8.45 -8.43 4.58
N ARG A 173 9.03 -9.40 5.29
CA ARG A 173 8.84 -10.83 5.06
C ARG A 173 8.50 -11.55 6.35
N LEU A 174 7.72 -12.61 6.24
CA LEU A 174 7.54 -13.57 7.32
C LEU A 174 8.54 -14.71 7.13
N GLY A 175 9.41 -14.91 8.12
CA GLY A 175 10.46 -15.93 8.15
C GLY A 175 10.36 -16.85 9.36
N TYR A 176 11.29 -17.79 9.42
CA TYR A 176 11.46 -18.77 10.49
C TYR A 176 12.95 -19.06 10.68
N HIS A 177 13.32 -19.79 11.73
CA HIS A 177 14.71 -20.18 11.94
C HIS A 177 15.13 -21.29 10.98
N ALA A 178 16.11 -21.04 10.10
CA ALA A 178 16.61 -22.10 9.22
C ALA A 178 17.40 -23.17 9.98
N GLY A 179 16.96 -24.42 9.87
CA GLY A 179 17.70 -25.57 10.37
C GLY A 179 16.95 -26.88 10.24
N TYR A 180 15.67 -26.90 10.63
CA TYR A 180 14.75 -28.04 10.51
C TYR A 180 13.32 -27.50 10.38
N LEU A 181 12.47 -28.12 9.55
CA LEU A 181 11.06 -27.76 9.44
C LEU A 181 10.30 -28.38 10.62
N ASP A 182 10.52 -27.87 11.82
CA ASP A 182 9.84 -28.34 13.02
C ASP A 182 8.66 -27.42 13.36
N ALA A 183 7.53 -28.01 13.73
CA ALA A 183 6.26 -27.33 14.03
C ALA A 183 6.28 -26.46 15.31
N ASP A 184 7.48 -26.23 15.86
CA ASP A 184 7.72 -25.41 17.05
C ASP A 184 8.71 -24.26 16.79
N ASP A 185 9.20 -24.11 15.56
CA ASP A 185 10.13 -23.05 15.23
C ASP A 185 9.44 -21.67 15.31
N PRO A 186 10.07 -20.69 15.99
CA PRO A 186 9.47 -19.38 16.14
C PRO A 186 9.45 -18.64 14.80
N LEU A 187 8.29 -18.06 14.49
CA LEU A 187 8.14 -17.16 13.37
C LEU A 187 8.74 -15.80 13.70
N ASN A 188 9.29 -15.15 12.68
CA ASN A 188 9.86 -13.81 12.79
C ASN A 188 9.46 -12.93 11.60
N TRP A 189 9.31 -11.64 11.88
CA TRP A 189 9.33 -10.59 10.91
C TRP A 189 10.79 -10.28 10.55
N LEU A 190 11.05 -10.25 9.25
CA LEU A 190 12.30 -9.80 8.67
C LEU A 190 12.00 -8.49 7.95
N ILE A 191 12.65 -7.41 8.36
CA ILE A 191 12.29 -6.04 7.96
C ILE A 191 13.55 -5.30 7.51
N ASN A 192 13.57 -4.77 6.29
CA ASN A 192 14.65 -3.89 5.82
C ASN A 192 14.06 -2.53 5.47
N LEU A 193 14.75 -1.46 5.88
CA LEU A 193 14.48 -0.12 5.35
C LEU A 193 15.21 0.05 4.02
N ILE A 194 14.48 0.52 3.01
CA ILE A 194 15.00 0.84 1.69
C ILE A 194 14.96 2.37 1.57
N HIS A 195 16.13 2.98 1.53
CA HIS A 195 16.31 4.43 1.47
C HIS A 195 17.05 4.81 0.18
N GLY A 196 16.30 5.23 -0.83
CA GLY A 196 16.83 5.58 -2.15
C GLY A 196 17.60 4.42 -2.78
N ASP A 197 18.92 4.56 -2.89
CA ASP A 197 19.81 3.54 -3.45
C ASP A 197 20.36 2.54 -2.43
N THR A 198 20.03 2.72 -1.14
CA THR A 198 20.53 1.91 -0.03
C THR A 198 19.48 0.95 0.54
N ILE A 199 19.94 -0.21 0.98
CA ILE A 199 19.15 -1.23 1.69
C ILE A 199 19.81 -1.41 3.05
N GLU A 200 19.12 -1.06 4.13
CA GLU A 200 19.66 -1.19 5.49
C GLU A 200 19.69 -2.65 5.94
N ASN A 201 20.42 -2.90 7.04
CA ASN A 201 20.46 -4.22 7.66
C ASN A 201 19.07 -4.69 8.10
N VAL A 202 18.87 -6.00 8.05
CA VAL A 202 17.61 -6.63 8.45
C VAL A 202 17.38 -6.52 9.96
N ILE A 203 16.21 -6.01 10.33
CA ILE A 203 15.63 -6.10 11.66
C ILE A 203 14.90 -7.43 11.76
N VAL A 204 15.19 -8.20 12.80
CA VAL A 204 14.52 -9.47 13.11
C VAL A 204 13.67 -9.28 14.35
N GLN A 205 12.37 -9.46 14.21
CA GLN A 205 11.42 -9.37 15.32
C GLN A 205 10.61 -10.66 15.43
N TYR A 206 10.61 -11.29 16.60
CA TYR A 206 9.80 -12.49 16.81
C TYR A 206 8.31 -12.15 16.89
N THR A 207 7.47 -12.95 16.23
CA THR A 207 6.02 -12.73 16.22
C THR A 207 5.33 -13.21 17.51
N GLY A 208 6.02 -14.03 18.31
CA GLY A 208 5.44 -14.77 19.43
C GLY A 208 4.63 -16.00 19.03
N LEU A 209 4.53 -16.29 17.72
CA LEU A 209 3.86 -17.47 17.17
C LEU A 209 4.89 -18.47 16.63
N ASN A 210 4.50 -19.73 16.57
CA ASN A 210 5.31 -20.81 15.99
C ASN A 210 4.84 -21.15 14.57
N MET A 211 5.72 -21.81 13.83
CA MET A 211 5.40 -22.39 12.53
C MET A 211 4.31 -23.47 12.65
N ASP A 212 3.40 -23.47 11.68
CA ASP A 212 2.66 -24.68 11.28
C ASP A 212 3.21 -25.08 9.89
N LEU A 213 3.27 -26.36 9.55
CA LEU A 213 3.65 -26.80 8.20
C LEU A 213 2.72 -26.23 7.11
N ALA A 214 1.52 -25.77 7.48
CA ALA A 214 0.62 -25.02 6.60
C ALA A 214 0.99 -23.54 6.38
N VAL A 215 2.00 -22.99 7.07
CA VAL A 215 2.32 -21.55 7.12
C VAL A 215 2.78 -20.94 5.78
N PHE A 216 3.25 -21.77 4.85
CA PHE A 216 3.93 -21.32 3.64
C PHE A 216 3.02 -20.52 2.69
N PRO A 217 1.95 -21.10 2.11
CA PRO A 217 1.05 -20.37 1.23
C PRO A 217 0.23 -19.33 1.99
N GLY A 218 -0.21 -18.31 1.28
CA GLY A 218 -1.08 -17.27 1.82
C GLY A 218 -0.77 -15.89 1.26
N GLN A 219 -1.30 -14.86 1.91
CA GLN A 219 -1.13 -13.47 1.51
C GLN A 219 -0.98 -12.57 2.73
N MET A 220 -0.22 -11.50 2.57
CA MET A 220 -0.03 -10.41 3.51
C MET A 220 -0.46 -9.10 2.86
N LYS A 221 -1.28 -8.32 3.57
CA LYS A 221 -1.80 -7.03 3.11
C LYS A 221 -1.79 -6.00 4.21
N PHE A 222 -1.20 -4.85 3.90
CA PHE A 222 -1.34 -3.67 4.73
C PHE A 222 -2.69 -3.00 4.48
N THR A 223 -3.24 -2.36 5.52
CA THR A 223 -4.30 -1.36 5.35
C THR A 223 -3.82 -0.22 4.45
N GLN A 224 -4.75 0.54 3.87
CA GLN A 224 -4.41 1.61 2.94
C GLN A 224 -3.55 2.72 3.58
N ASP A 225 -3.68 2.95 4.89
CA ASP A 225 -2.87 3.88 5.68
C ASP A 225 -1.53 3.28 6.17
N GLY A 226 -1.33 1.98 5.96
CA GLY A 226 -0.16 1.22 6.36
C GLY A 226 -0.02 0.96 7.86
N SER A 227 -1.05 1.22 8.66
CA SER A 227 -1.00 1.09 10.13
C SER A 227 -1.23 -0.34 10.64
N MET A 228 -1.79 -1.22 9.82
CA MET A 228 -2.04 -2.61 10.17
C MET A 228 -1.67 -3.55 9.03
N LEU A 229 -1.29 -4.79 9.37
CA LEU A 229 -1.01 -5.87 8.44
C LEU A 229 -1.90 -7.09 8.77
N ALA A 230 -2.64 -7.58 7.78
CA ALA A 230 -3.25 -8.91 7.83
C ALA A 230 -2.29 -9.93 7.21
N CYS A 231 -2.15 -11.09 7.84
CA CYS A 231 -1.27 -12.17 7.41
C CYS A 231 -2.01 -13.52 7.48
N ILE A 232 -2.15 -14.19 6.34
CA ILE A 232 -2.75 -15.53 6.26
C ILE A 232 -1.67 -16.60 6.36
N ARG A 233 -1.59 -17.31 7.50
CA ARG A 233 -0.60 -18.37 7.74
C ARG A 233 -1.20 -19.77 7.54
N GLY A 234 -1.68 -20.05 6.33
CA GLY A 234 -2.33 -21.33 6.03
C GLY A 234 -3.72 -21.43 6.61
N THR A 235 -3.87 -21.81 7.89
CA THR A 235 -5.18 -21.92 8.56
C THR A 235 -5.56 -20.72 9.40
N ASP A 236 -4.58 -19.88 9.71
CA ASP A 236 -4.74 -18.76 10.64
C ASP A 236 -4.78 -17.44 9.89
N LEU A 237 -5.56 -16.50 10.42
CA LEU A 237 -5.50 -15.10 10.07
C LEU A 237 -4.94 -14.33 11.27
N ASP A 238 -3.78 -13.73 11.10
CA ASP A 238 -3.16 -12.87 12.10
C ASP A 238 -3.19 -11.42 11.65
N ILE A 239 -3.49 -10.53 12.58
CA ILE A 239 -3.58 -9.09 12.37
C ILE A 239 -2.57 -8.44 13.31
N TYR A 240 -1.71 -7.60 12.74
CA TYR A 240 -0.70 -6.85 13.47
C TYR A 240 -0.93 -5.36 13.28
N THR A 241 -0.70 -4.55 14.31
CA THR A 241 -0.39 -3.13 14.11
C THR A 241 1.05 -3.01 13.61
N PHE A 242 1.33 -1.92 12.89
CA PHE A 242 2.65 -1.62 12.34
C PHE A 242 2.97 -0.14 12.52
N ASP A 243 4.05 0.14 13.23
CA ASP A 243 4.59 1.49 13.32
C ASP A 243 5.46 1.79 12.09
N ARG A 244 4.95 2.65 11.21
CA ARG A 244 5.63 3.04 9.98
C ARG A 244 6.89 3.88 10.19
N CYS A 245 7.14 4.43 11.38
CA CYS A 245 8.36 5.15 11.71
C CYS A 245 9.48 4.21 12.17
N THR A 246 9.15 3.22 12.99
CA THR A 246 10.14 2.34 13.61
C THR A 246 10.28 0.99 12.91
N GLY A 247 9.26 0.59 12.14
CA GLY A 247 9.16 -0.73 11.54
C GLY A 247 8.74 -1.81 12.55
N GLU A 248 8.18 -1.44 13.71
CA GLU A 248 7.79 -2.40 14.75
C GLU A 248 6.39 -2.96 14.52
N PHE A 249 6.23 -4.29 14.67
CA PHE A 249 4.93 -4.96 14.68
C PHE A 249 4.46 -5.26 16.10
N GLU A 250 3.16 -5.17 16.35
CA GLU A 250 2.54 -5.71 17.56
C GLU A 250 1.34 -6.58 17.15
N LEU A 251 1.22 -7.78 17.73
CA LEU A 251 0.10 -8.67 17.45
C LEU A 251 -1.18 -8.06 18.01
N PHE A 252 -2.07 -7.64 17.11
CA PHE A 252 -3.35 -7.04 17.46
C PHE A 252 -4.41 -8.12 17.73
N TYR A 253 -4.50 -9.09 16.82
CA TYR A 253 -5.49 -10.17 16.92
C TYR A 253 -5.04 -11.40 16.13
N SER A 254 -5.42 -12.59 16.59
CA SER A 254 -5.16 -13.85 15.89
C SER A 254 -6.45 -14.67 15.85
N ILE A 255 -6.81 -15.13 14.65
CA ILE A 255 -7.98 -15.97 14.38
C ILE A 255 -7.46 -17.32 13.90
N ASP A 256 -7.44 -18.27 14.84
CA ASP A 256 -7.34 -19.69 14.50
C ASP A 256 -8.70 -20.15 13.95
N THR A 257 -8.72 -20.54 12.68
CA THR A 257 -9.95 -21.11 12.14
C THR A 257 -10.10 -22.55 12.62
N VAL A 258 -11.02 -22.74 13.58
CA VAL A 258 -11.39 -24.04 14.19
C VAL A 258 -11.64 -25.17 13.17
N ASP A 259 -11.94 -24.83 11.92
CA ASP A 259 -12.19 -25.78 10.83
C ASP A 259 -10.93 -26.18 10.02
N LYS A 260 -9.73 -25.67 10.35
CA LYS A 260 -8.47 -25.85 9.59
C LYS A 260 -8.65 -25.66 8.09
N LYS A 261 -9.40 -24.63 7.71
CA LYS A 261 -9.61 -24.35 6.30
C LYS A 261 -8.36 -23.71 5.76
N GLY A 262 -7.80 -24.23 4.68
CA GLY A 262 -6.68 -23.63 3.96
C GLY A 262 -7.09 -22.27 3.42
N LEU A 263 -6.87 -21.23 4.23
CA LEU A 263 -6.99 -19.83 3.85
C LEU A 263 -5.86 -19.52 2.86
N TYR A 264 -6.10 -18.53 2.00
CA TYR A 264 -5.13 -18.20 0.96
C TYR A 264 -4.97 -16.69 0.78
N GLY A 265 -5.95 -16.02 0.19
CA GLY A 265 -5.92 -14.58 -0.02
C GLY A 265 -6.54 -13.80 1.12
N CYS A 266 -6.12 -12.55 1.27
CA CYS A 266 -6.80 -11.57 2.10
C CYS A 266 -6.71 -10.18 1.47
N GLU A 267 -7.66 -9.31 1.79
CA GLU A 267 -7.60 -7.89 1.41
C GLU A 267 -8.46 -7.03 2.36
N TRP A 268 -7.96 -5.84 2.67
CA TRP A 268 -8.69 -4.86 3.49
C TRP A 268 -9.68 -4.08 2.64
N SER A 269 -10.81 -3.68 3.24
CA SER A 269 -11.66 -2.66 2.65
C SER A 269 -10.90 -1.33 2.50
N PRO A 270 -11.28 -0.45 1.54
CA PRO A 270 -10.64 0.85 1.35
C PRO A 270 -10.45 1.66 2.64
N ASN A 271 -11.44 1.63 3.53
CA ASN A 271 -11.40 2.35 4.80
C ASN A 271 -10.75 1.58 5.97
N GLY A 272 -10.22 0.37 5.73
CA GLY A 272 -9.56 -0.46 6.75
C GLY A 272 -10.48 -1.11 7.79
N THR A 273 -11.80 -0.93 7.70
CA THR A 273 -12.75 -1.39 8.73
C THR A 273 -13.24 -2.83 8.52
N LYS A 274 -13.03 -3.41 7.34
CA LYS A 274 -13.43 -4.78 7.00
C LYS A 274 -12.24 -5.52 6.43
N LEU A 275 -12.19 -6.82 6.69
CA LEU A 275 -11.16 -7.71 6.16
C LEU A 275 -11.81 -8.89 5.46
N TYR A 276 -11.43 -9.13 4.22
CA TYR A 276 -11.92 -10.24 3.41
C TYR A 276 -10.86 -11.32 3.34
N VAL A 277 -11.31 -12.58 3.33
CA VAL A 277 -10.43 -13.75 3.31
C VAL A 277 -10.98 -14.80 2.35
N SER A 278 -10.13 -15.33 1.49
CA SER A 278 -10.46 -16.46 0.62
C SER A 278 -9.90 -17.77 1.18
N SER A 279 -10.55 -18.88 0.85
CA SER A 279 -10.05 -20.23 1.13
C SER A 279 -9.79 -21.02 -0.14
N MET A 280 -8.65 -21.71 -0.20
CA MET A 280 -8.21 -22.58 -1.29
C MET A 280 -8.13 -24.07 -0.86
N ASP A 281 -9.09 -24.51 -0.06
CA ASP A 281 -9.11 -25.86 0.49
C ASP A 281 -9.25 -27.00 -0.54
N LEU A 282 -8.70 -28.18 -0.23
CA LEU A 282 -8.98 -29.40 -1.00
C LEU A 282 -10.19 -30.14 -0.44
N PRO A 283 -11.00 -30.83 -1.26
CA PRO A 283 -12.17 -31.58 -0.77
C PRO A 283 -11.82 -32.52 0.41
N PRO A 284 -12.70 -32.67 1.42
CA PRO A 284 -14.13 -32.29 1.45
C PRO A 284 -14.42 -30.92 2.08
N SER A 285 -13.40 -30.12 2.42
CA SER A 285 -13.62 -28.81 3.06
C SER A 285 -14.25 -27.81 2.09
N ARG A 286 -15.03 -26.89 2.69
CA ARG A 286 -15.93 -25.96 1.99
C ARG A 286 -15.18 -24.67 1.65
N LYS A 287 -15.29 -24.24 0.40
CA LYS A 287 -14.56 -23.10 -0.19
C LYS A 287 -15.43 -21.85 -0.19
N ASN A 288 -14.97 -20.83 0.51
CA ASN A 288 -15.76 -19.67 0.83
C ASN A 288 -14.96 -18.39 0.66
N ILE A 289 -15.69 -17.28 0.54
CA ILE A 289 -15.19 -15.95 0.85
C ILE A 289 -15.78 -15.55 2.20
N TYR A 290 -14.91 -15.13 3.11
CA TYR A 290 -15.28 -14.65 4.44
C TYR A 290 -15.10 -13.14 4.52
N GLN A 291 -15.92 -12.51 5.35
CA GLN A 291 -15.78 -11.12 5.75
C GLN A 291 -15.69 -11.05 7.28
N TYR A 292 -14.81 -10.19 7.78
CA TYR A 292 -14.67 -9.87 9.19
C TYR A 292 -14.85 -8.36 9.38
N CYS A 293 -15.52 -7.98 10.47
CA CYS A 293 -15.63 -6.61 10.92
C CYS A 293 -14.57 -6.31 11.97
N ILE A 294 -13.71 -5.33 11.69
CA ILE A 294 -12.53 -5.04 12.51
C ILE A 294 -12.83 -3.99 13.58
N ASP A 295 -13.79 -3.11 13.30
CA ASP A 295 -14.20 -1.98 14.12
C ASP A 295 -15.57 -2.18 14.82
N CYS A 296 -16.13 -3.38 14.75
CA CYS A 296 -17.40 -3.70 15.41
C CYS A 296 -17.23 -3.84 16.94
N GLU A 297 -18.29 -3.56 17.71
CA GLU A 297 -18.32 -3.68 19.19
C GLU A 297 -18.37 -5.14 19.71
N VAL A 298 -18.05 -6.13 18.85
CA VAL A 298 -18.02 -7.56 19.19
C VAL A 298 -16.66 -8.14 18.81
N GLU A 299 -16.27 -9.27 19.40
CA GLU A 299 -14.98 -9.90 19.08
C GLU A 299 -14.86 -10.20 17.58
N ILE A 300 -13.72 -9.84 16.97
CA ILE A 300 -13.51 -9.93 15.51
C ILE A 300 -13.83 -11.34 15.00
N LYS A 301 -13.39 -12.40 15.69
CA LYS A 301 -13.67 -13.79 15.29
C LYS A 301 -15.17 -14.10 15.18
N ASP A 302 -16.00 -13.45 16.01
CA ASP A 302 -17.45 -13.66 16.07
C ASP A 302 -18.20 -12.83 15.01
N THR A 303 -17.52 -11.87 14.37
CA THR A 303 -18.07 -11.10 13.24
C THR A 303 -18.02 -11.85 11.91
N LYS A 304 -17.38 -13.03 11.89
CA LYS A 304 -17.15 -13.81 10.67
C LYS A 304 -18.46 -14.06 9.94
N ASP A 305 -18.59 -13.48 8.75
CA ASP A 305 -19.65 -13.77 7.81
C ASP A 305 -19.12 -14.55 6.61
N THR A 306 -19.95 -15.44 6.06
CA THR A 306 -19.65 -16.14 4.80
C THR A 306 -20.43 -15.46 3.69
N ILE A 307 -19.79 -14.52 3.01
CA ILE A 307 -20.44 -13.72 1.96
C ILE A 307 -20.63 -14.51 0.66
N PHE A 308 -19.85 -15.57 0.45
CA PHE A 308 -20.03 -16.48 -0.67
C PHE A 308 -19.67 -17.92 -0.35
N TYR A 309 -20.44 -18.84 -0.92
CA TYR A 309 -20.28 -20.28 -0.83
C TYR A 309 -20.18 -20.90 -2.23
N ALA A 310 -19.05 -21.54 -2.54
CA ALA A 310 -18.89 -22.26 -3.81
C ALA A 310 -19.51 -23.66 -3.71
N GLU A 311 -20.61 -23.90 -4.44
CA GLU A 311 -21.25 -25.23 -4.50
C GLU A 311 -20.41 -26.25 -5.29
N ASN A 312 -19.64 -25.78 -6.28
CA ASN A 312 -18.80 -26.63 -7.11
C ASN A 312 -17.39 -26.77 -6.50
N ASN A 313 -17.02 -28.00 -6.16
CA ASN A 313 -15.70 -28.33 -5.64
C ASN A 313 -14.52 -28.02 -6.59
N ARG A 314 -14.76 -27.63 -7.85
CA ARG A 314 -13.71 -27.14 -8.76
C ARG A 314 -13.42 -25.66 -8.60
N TYR A 315 -14.31 -24.87 -8.01
CA TYR A 315 -14.18 -23.42 -7.92
C TYR A 315 -13.40 -23.02 -6.67
N LEU A 316 -12.13 -22.65 -6.85
CA LEU A 316 -11.20 -22.20 -5.80
C LEU A 316 -10.99 -20.69 -5.85
N PHE A 317 -10.66 -20.10 -4.70
CA PHE A 317 -10.37 -18.69 -4.57
C PHE A 317 -8.90 -18.47 -4.19
N GLY A 318 -8.21 -17.65 -4.97
CA GLY A 318 -6.81 -17.29 -4.80
C GLY A 318 -6.64 -15.96 -4.07
N GLN A 319 -5.57 -15.25 -4.44
CA GLN A 319 -5.26 -13.93 -3.89
C GLN A 319 -6.35 -12.91 -4.19
N MET A 320 -6.37 -11.90 -3.32
CA MET A 320 -7.25 -10.74 -3.42
C MET A 320 -6.40 -9.48 -3.63
N GLN A 321 -6.94 -8.49 -4.34
CA GLN A 321 -6.26 -7.21 -4.56
C GLN A 321 -7.30 -6.08 -4.62
N LEU A 322 -7.06 -5.02 -3.85
CA LEU A 322 -7.80 -3.77 -3.96
C LEU A 322 -7.42 -3.03 -5.26
N GLY A 323 -8.43 -2.72 -6.06
CA GLY A 323 -8.35 -1.92 -7.28
C GLY A 323 -8.21 -0.42 -7.01
N PRO A 324 -7.67 0.36 -7.98
CA PRO A 324 -7.73 1.83 -7.95
C PRO A 324 -9.17 2.39 -7.90
N ASP A 325 -10.16 1.59 -8.26
CA ASP A 325 -11.59 1.89 -8.22
C ASP A 325 -12.26 1.54 -6.87
N GLU A 326 -11.46 1.25 -5.84
CA GLU A 326 -11.89 0.89 -4.48
C GLU A 326 -12.69 -0.42 -4.38
N LYS A 327 -12.71 -1.25 -5.43
CA LYS A 327 -13.29 -2.60 -5.42
C LYS A 327 -12.23 -3.64 -5.11
N ILE A 328 -12.61 -4.79 -4.56
CA ILE A 328 -11.68 -5.90 -4.33
C ILE A 328 -11.87 -6.96 -5.41
N TYR A 329 -10.79 -7.32 -6.08
CA TYR A 329 -10.74 -8.33 -7.13
C TYR A 329 -10.14 -9.62 -6.57
N ILE A 330 -10.70 -10.75 -6.97
CA ILE A 330 -10.38 -12.06 -6.40
C ILE A 330 -10.12 -13.04 -7.54
N VAL A 331 -8.97 -13.70 -7.47
CA VAL A 331 -8.61 -14.75 -8.42
C VAL A 331 -9.48 -15.98 -8.22
N ASN A 332 -9.96 -16.51 -9.34
CA ASN A 332 -10.68 -17.75 -9.42
C ASN A 332 -9.77 -18.84 -10.03
N ARG A 333 -9.81 -20.05 -9.49
CA ARG A 333 -8.93 -21.14 -9.94
C ARG A 333 -9.71 -22.45 -10.09
N ASP A 334 -9.29 -23.28 -11.04
CA ASP A 334 -9.73 -24.69 -11.09
C ASP A 334 -8.95 -25.54 -10.09
N GLY A 335 -9.66 -26.25 -9.22
CA GLY A 335 -9.06 -27.19 -8.27
C GLY A 335 -8.57 -28.50 -8.86
N ASN A 336 -8.97 -28.86 -10.10
CA ASN A 336 -8.65 -30.16 -10.69
C ASN A 336 -7.67 -30.09 -11.87
N ASP A 337 -7.56 -28.95 -12.53
CA ASP A 337 -6.67 -28.77 -13.69
C ASP A 337 -6.07 -27.37 -13.67
N LEU A 338 -4.81 -27.29 -13.24
CA LEU A 338 -4.09 -26.04 -13.12
C LEU A 338 -3.94 -25.28 -14.44
N SER A 339 -3.97 -25.99 -15.56
CA SER A 339 -3.77 -25.47 -16.93
C SER A 339 -5.05 -25.46 -17.77
N GLY A 340 -6.15 -26.00 -17.23
CA GLY A 340 -7.38 -26.20 -17.98
C GLY A 340 -8.23 -24.94 -18.00
N TYR A 341 -8.53 -24.44 -19.20
CA TYR A 341 -9.53 -23.39 -19.36
C TYR A 341 -10.90 -23.87 -18.91
N ASN A 342 -11.55 -23.08 -18.05
CA ASN A 342 -12.95 -23.23 -17.72
C ASN A 342 -13.58 -21.86 -17.41
N PHE A 343 -14.90 -21.86 -17.22
CA PHE A 343 -15.66 -20.65 -16.96
C PHE A 343 -15.22 -19.89 -15.69
N TYR A 344 -14.73 -20.60 -14.66
CA TYR A 344 -14.35 -20.01 -13.38
C TYR A 344 -13.02 -19.27 -13.47
N ASN A 345 -11.97 -19.94 -13.96
CA ASN A 345 -10.63 -19.35 -14.03
C ASN A 345 -10.46 -18.40 -15.22
N SER A 346 -11.45 -18.28 -16.12
CA SER A 346 -11.47 -17.24 -17.15
C SER A 346 -12.13 -15.93 -16.71
N HIS A 347 -12.43 -15.79 -15.41
CA HIS A 347 -13.01 -14.59 -14.83
C HIS A 347 -12.36 -14.26 -13.48
N LEU A 348 -12.37 -12.97 -13.11
CA LEU A 348 -12.19 -12.56 -11.71
C LEU A 348 -13.55 -12.35 -11.02
N SER A 349 -13.61 -12.69 -9.75
CA SER A 349 -14.70 -12.28 -8.87
C SER A 349 -14.42 -10.90 -8.29
N VAL A 350 -15.46 -10.15 -7.92
CA VAL A 350 -15.37 -8.78 -7.44
C VAL A 350 -16.24 -8.59 -6.19
N ILE A 351 -15.74 -7.84 -5.21
CA ILE A 351 -16.54 -7.23 -4.14
C ILE A 351 -16.72 -5.76 -4.53
N ASN A 352 -17.94 -5.37 -4.90
CA ASN A 352 -18.21 -4.05 -5.47
C ASN A 352 -18.30 -2.93 -4.42
N SER A 353 -18.66 -3.26 -3.18
CA SER A 353 -18.82 -2.27 -2.09
C SER A 353 -18.09 -2.72 -0.83
N PRO A 354 -16.74 -2.79 -0.82
CA PRO A 354 -16.01 -3.49 0.24
C PRO A 354 -16.14 -2.88 1.64
N ASN A 355 -16.58 -1.62 1.76
CA ASN A 355 -16.81 -0.96 3.05
C ASN A 355 -18.14 -1.40 3.72
N LEU A 356 -19.02 -2.12 3.01
CA LEU A 356 -20.34 -2.52 3.52
C LEU A 356 -20.34 -3.97 4.03
N LEU A 357 -21.19 -4.27 5.02
CA LEU A 357 -21.28 -5.59 5.66
C LEU A 357 -22.22 -6.56 4.94
N GLY A 358 -21.88 -7.85 4.99
CA GLY A 358 -22.67 -8.96 4.50
C GLY A 358 -23.06 -8.80 3.04
N LEU A 359 -24.31 -9.08 2.70
CA LEU A 359 -24.82 -8.99 1.32
C LEU A 359 -24.70 -7.58 0.71
N LEU A 360 -24.54 -6.53 1.52
CA LEU A 360 -24.37 -5.16 1.01
C LEU A 360 -22.98 -4.92 0.43
N CYS A 361 -22.00 -5.80 0.67
CA CYS A 361 -20.70 -5.71 0.01
C CYS A 361 -20.79 -6.01 -1.50
N ASP A 362 -21.91 -6.58 -1.96
CA ASP A 362 -22.22 -6.87 -3.35
C ASP A 362 -21.10 -7.70 -4.03
N TYR A 363 -20.92 -8.92 -3.52
CA TYR A 363 -20.00 -9.89 -4.10
C TYR A 363 -20.57 -10.50 -5.39
N ASP A 364 -19.80 -10.44 -6.46
CA ASP A 364 -20.12 -10.98 -7.78
C ASP A 364 -19.02 -11.95 -8.24
N THR A 365 -19.40 -13.15 -8.66
CA THR A 365 -18.49 -14.26 -8.97
C THR A 365 -17.87 -14.21 -10.37
N THR A 366 -18.35 -13.35 -11.27
CA THR A 366 -18.04 -13.50 -12.72
C THR A 366 -17.96 -12.18 -13.49
N THR A 367 -17.61 -11.07 -12.85
CA THR A 367 -17.75 -9.74 -13.44
C THR A 367 -16.74 -9.44 -14.54
N ILE A 368 -15.49 -9.88 -14.38
CA ILE A 368 -14.40 -9.50 -15.29
C ILE A 368 -13.97 -10.70 -16.12
N SER A 369 -14.39 -10.73 -17.38
CA SER A 369 -13.94 -11.75 -18.35
C SER A 369 -12.50 -11.50 -18.78
N LEU A 370 -11.71 -12.57 -18.86
CA LEU A 370 -10.31 -12.55 -19.29
C LEU A 370 -10.12 -12.99 -20.75
N ILE A 371 -11.20 -13.01 -21.55
CA ILE A 371 -11.17 -13.23 -23.01
C ILE A 371 -10.32 -14.45 -23.41
N ASP A 372 -10.80 -15.66 -23.14
CA ASP A 372 -10.10 -16.93 -23.43
C ASP A 372 -8.78 -17.18 -22.68
N HIS A 373 -8.33 -16.24 -21.84
CA HIS A 373 -7.21 -16.42 -20.91
C HIS A 373 -7.66 -16.91 -19.53
N ILE A 374 -6.70 -17.29 -18.68
CA ILE A 374 -6.97 -17.84 -17.36
C ILE A 374 -6.13 -17.23 -16.25
N THR A 375 -6.71 -17.23 -15.04
CA THR A 375 -6.00 -17.03 -13.79
C THR A 375 -5.50 -18.34 -13.20
N PHE A 376 -4.42 -18.23 -12.43
CA PHE A 376 -3.89 -19.31 -11.61
C PHE A 376 -4.17 -19.05 -10.12
N GLY A 377 -3.16 -18.75 -9.30
CA GLY A 377 -3.32 -18.49 -7.85
C GLY A 377 -3.18 -17.03 -7.43
N SER A 378 -2.52 -16.19 -8.23
CA SER A 378 -2.03 -14.87 -7.78
C SER A 378 -2.54 -13.67 -8.57
N LEU A 379 -2.59 -12.54 -7.89
CA LEU A 379 -2.64 -11.20 -8.48
C LEU A 379 -1.29 -10.50 -8.25
N PRO A 380 -1.01 -9.37 -8.94
CA PRO A 380 0.26 -8.70 -8.78
C PRO A 380 0.45 -8.19 -7.35
N ASN A 381 1.59 -8.47 -6.74
CA ASN A 381 1.93 -8.03 -5.40
C ASN A 381 2.36 -6.56 -5.42
N MET A 382 1.37 -5.68 -5.41
CA MET A 382 1.54 -4.23 -5.49
C MET A 382 1.22 -3.57 -4.14
N PRO A 383 2.16 -2.83 -3.53
CA PRO A 383 1.88 -2.01 -2.36
C PRO A 383 1.03 -0.78 -2.69
N ASN A 384 0.60 -0.06 -1.65
CA ASN A 384 0.07 1.28 -1.84
C ASN A 384 1.20 2.27 -2.17
N TYR A 385 1.52 2.42 -3.46
CA TYR A 385 2.45 3.41 -4.00
C TYR A 385 2.11 4.86 -3.63
N ASN A 386 0.83 5.13 -3.35
CA ASN A 386 0.31 6.47 -3.07
C ASN A 386 0.29 6.81 -1.60
N LEU A 387 0.71 5.89 -0.73
CA LEU A 387 0.79 6.15 0.70
C LEU A 387 1.67 7.39 0.93
N GLY A 388 1.18 8.32 1.74
CA GLY A 388 1.83 9.61 1.98
C GLY A 388 2.69 9.63 3.24
N VAL A 389 3.20 10.81 3.56
CA VAL A 389 3.79 11.13 4.86
C VAL A 389 2.75 10.91 5.97
N LEU A 390 3.15 10.32 7.09
CA LEU A 390 2.36 10.31 8.32
C LEU A 390 2.58 11.64 9.05
N ALA A 391 1.71 12.61 8.77
CA ALA A 391 1.82 13.97 9.31
C ALA A 391 1.85 13.96 10.85
N GLY A 392 2.79 14.72 11.43
CA GLY A 392 2.93 14.84 12.88
C GLY A 392 3.58 13.64 13.58
N SER A 393 4.03 12.64 12.81
CA SER A 393 4.84 11.55 13.35
C SER A 393 6.27 12.01 13.66
N GLU A 394 6.98 11.28 14.53
CA GLU A 394 8.37 11.58 14.87
C GLU A 394 9.35 11.44 13.71
N CYS A 395 8.95 10.73 12.65
CA CYS A 395 9.72 10.52 11.44
C CYS A 395 9.20 11.36 10.25
N ASP A 396 8.33 12.34 10.53
CA ASP A 396 7.86 13.32 9.55
C ASP A 396 9.03 14.21 9.11
N THR A 397 9.57 13.94 7.92
CA THR A 397 10.63 14.75 7.29
C THR A 397 10.07 15.98 6.58
N SER A 398 8.75 16.16 6.56
CA SER A 398 8.08 17.37 6.07
C SER A 398 8.26 18.50 7.08
N SER A 399 9.50 18.95 7.24
CA SER A 399 9.88 20.15 8.01
C SER A 399 9.41 21.47 7.36
N THR A 400 8.35 21.42 6.55
CA THR A 400 7.63 22.58 6.01
C THR A 400 6.12 22.54 6.27
N SER A 401 5.58 21.53 6.96
CA SER A 401 4.19 21.58 7.44
C SER A 401 4.12 22.44 8.69
N ILE A 402 3.65 23.68 8.49
CA ILE A 402 3.00 24.47 9.53
C ILE A 402 1.95 23.58 10.19
N TYR A 403 2.03 23.40 11.50
CA TYR A 403 0.99 22.77 12.29
C TYR A 403 -0.32 23.55 12.12
N ASP A 404 -1.26 23.02 11.34
CA ASP A 404 -2.68 23.21 11.60
C ASP A 404 -3.08 22.07 12.54
N ASP A 405 -3.00 22.36 13.84
CA ASP A 405 -3.59 21.52 14.88
C ASP A 405 -5.11 21.70 14.80
N ASP A 406 -5.76 20.92 13.94
CA ASP A 406 -7.21 21.00 13.65
C ASP A 406 -8.10 20.54 14.82
N ASN A 407 -7.63 20.62 16.07
CA ASN A 407 -8.45 20.36 17.26
C ASN A 407 -8.24 21.35 18.42
N VAL A 408 -7.64 22.52 18.18
CA VAL A 408 -7.75 23.66 19.11
C VAL A 408 -8.43 24.81 18.37
N GLU A 409 -9.56 25.32 18.88
CA GLU A 409 -10.14 26.57 18.37
C GLU A 409 -9.08 27.69 18.46
N ASN A 410 -8.38 27.93 17.35
CA ASN A 410 -7.36 28.97 17.26
C ASN A 410 -8.06 30.33 17.26
N THR A 411 -8.07 31.00 18.42
CA THR A 411 -8.68 32.33 18.61
C THR A 411 -7.78 33.48 18.15
N ILE A 412 -6.60 33.17 17.61
CA ILE A 412 -5.62 34.17 17.14
C ILE A 412 -5.92 34.52 15.68
N THR A 413 -5.98 35.81 15.41
CA THR A 413 -6.25 36.40 14.09
C THR A 413 -5.23 37.48 13.77
N ILE A 414 -4.75 37.51 12.52
CA ILE A 414 -3.78 38.48 12.02
C ILE A 414 -4.41 39.26 10.87
N TYR A 415 -4.49 40.59 10.99
CA TYR A 415 -5.09 41.43 9.95
C TYR A 415 -4.54 42.86 9.94
N PRO A 416 -4.61 43.58 8.81
CA PRO A 416 -5.03 43.08 7.50
C PRO A 416 -4.00 42.10 6.94
N ASN A 417 -4.45 41.12 6.15
CA ASN A 417 -3.59 40.26 5.35
C ASN A 417 -4.24 40.10 3.97
N PRO A 418 -3.72 40.71 2.88
CA PRO A 418 -2.44 41.42 2.77
C PRO A 418 -2.31 42.73 3.57
N ALA A 419 -1.08 43.08 3.96
CA ALA A 419 -0.74 44.17 4.88
C ALA A 419 0.28 45.14 4.30
N ASN A 420 0.10 46.46 4.48
CA ASN A 420 1.11 47.44 4.05
C ASN A 420 2.02 47.91 5.20
N GLU A 421 1.56 48.80 6.06
CA GLU A 421 2.46 49.42 7.06
C GLU A 421 2.55 48.61 8.35
N TYR A 422 1.48 47.91 8.72
CA TYR A 422 1.39 47.18 9.98
C TYR A 422 0.41 46.01 9.85
N ILE A 423 0.54 45.07 10.79
CA ILE A 423 -0.48 44.08 11.12
C ILE A 423 -0.95 44.24 12.56
N ILE A 424 -2.15 43.75 12.82
CA ILE A 424 -2.74 43.63 14.14
C ILE A 424 -2.89 42.14 14.41
N ILE A 425 -2.38 41.72 15.56
CA ILE A 425 -2.52 40.37 16.06
C ILE A 425 -3.47 40.43 17.25
N SER A 426 -4.61 39.75 17.16
CA SER A 426 -5.61 39.71 18.23
C SER A 426 -6.06 38.29 18.53
N GLY A 427 -6.25 37.97 19.81
CA GLY A 427 -6.68 36.65 20.27
C GLY A 427 -6.26 36.36 21.69
N ASP A 428 -6.36 35.10 22.11
CA ASP A 428 -5.91 34.66 23.43
C ASP A 428 -4.37 34.53 23.50
N ILE A 429 -3.73 35.66 23.75
CA ILE A 429 -2.27 35.83 23.77
C ILE A 429 -1.84 36.26 25.17
N ASN A 430 -0.98 35.45 25.79
CA ASN A 430 -0.44 35.74 27.11
C ASN A 430 0.67 36.78 27.07
N ALA A 431 0.86 37.49 28.18
CA ALA A 431 1.96 38.43 28.32
C ALA A 431 3.29 37.65 28.34
N GLY A 432 4.15 37.88 27.34
CA GLY A 432 5.42 37.19 27.24
C GLY A 432 5.68 36.47 25.92
N THR A 433 4.62 36.25 25.11
CA THR A 433 4.66 35.59 23.81
C THR A 433 5.60 36.31 22.83
N ILE A 434 6.33 35.55 22.03
CA ILE A 434 7.29 36.06 21.03
C ILE A 434 6.67 35.91 19.64
N ILE A 435 6.69 36.99 18.86
CA ILE A 435 6.40 36.98 17.43
C ILE A 435 7.71 36.91 16.68
N LYS A 436 7.78 36.07 15.65
CA LYS A 436 8.83 36.11 14.63
C LYS A 436 8.20 36.17 13.25
N ILE A 437 8.73 37.02 12.38
CA ILE A 437 8.41 37.01 10.95
C ILE A 437 9.63 36.49 10.21
N TYR A 438 9.41 35.50 9.35
CA TYR A 438 10.43 34.87 8.52
C TYR A 438 10.24 35.29 7.07
N SER A 439 11.35 35.55 6.37
CA SER A 439 11.36 35.62 4.91
C SER A 439 11.15 34.24 4.28
N ALA A 440 10.84 34.20 2.99
CA ALA A 440 10.60 32.96 2.24
C ALA A 440 11.80 31.98 2.23
N ASP A 441 13.02 32.45 2.49
CA ASP A 441 14.24 31.63 2.65
C ASP A 441 14.50 31.19 4.11
N GLY A 442 13.54 31.42 5.02
CA GLY A 442 13.59 30.94 6.41
C GLY A 442 14.37 31.82 7.39
N ARG A 443 14.81 33.01 7.00
CA ARG A 443 15.53 33.94 7.91
C ARG A 443 14.54 34.77 8.73
N VAL A 444 14.80 34.94 10.02
CA VAL A 444 14.03 35.86 10.87
C VAL A 444 14.32 37.29 10.43
N VAL A 445 13.29 37.99 9.94
CA VAL A 445 13.37 39.39 9.50
C VAL A 445 12.81 40.36 10.54
N LEU A 446 11.94 39.89 11.44
CA LEU A 446 11.41 40.68 12.55
C LEU A 446 11.16 39.77 13.75
N GLN A 447 11.46 40.26 14.96
CA GLN A 447 11.13 39.57 16.20
C GLN A 447 10.71 40.57 17.27
N GLU A 448 9.54 40.36 17.88
CA GLU A 448 8.99 41.21 18.94
C GLU A 448 8.38 40.39 20.06
N LYS A 449 8.25 40.99 21.25
CA LYS A 449 7.61 40.39 22.42
C LYS A 449 6.27 41.08 22.69
N ILE A 450 5.20 40.30 22.74
CA ILE A 450 3.85 40.77 22.99
C ILE A 450 3.59 40.91 24.49
N ASN A 451 2.97 42.03 24.89
CA ASN A 451 2.53 42.27 26.26
C ASN A 451 1.01 42.45 26.41
N THR A 452 0.25 42.46 25.31
CA THR A 452 -1.20 42.73 25.30
C THR A 452 -1.94 41.83 24.29
N THR A 453 -3.21 41.52 24.58
CA THR A 453 -4.09 40.66 23.75
C THR A 453 -4.43 41.22 22.37
N ASN A 454 -4.09 42.48 22.12
CA ASN A 454 -4.23 43.13 20.82
C ASN A 454 -2.96 43.95 20.55
N THR A 455 -2.14 43.51 19.60
CA THR A 455 -0.80 44.07 19.36
C THR A 455 -0.64 44.50 17.92
N LYS A 456 -0.23 45.77 17.72
CA LYS A 456 0.10 46.32 16.42
C LYS A 456 1.60 46.12 16.17
N VAL A 457 1.95 45.41 15.10
CA VAL A 457 3.33 45.15 14.67
C VAL A 457 3.61 45.97 13.42
N ASP A 458 4.66 46.79 13.45
CA ASP A 458 5.10 47.58 12.31
C ASP A 458 5.90 46.69 11.34
N ILE A 459 5.47 46.63 10.08
CA ILE A 459 6.13 45.86 9.02
C ILE A 459 6.51 46.75 7.83
N SER A 460 6.44 48.08 7.99
CA SER A 460 6.70 49.05 6.91
C SER A 460 8.10 48.93 6.30
N MET A 461 9.06 48.41 7.07
CA MET A 461 10.44 48.21 6.65
C MET A 461 10.67 46.89 5.90
N LEU A 462 9.68 45.99 5.85
CA LEU A 462 9.77 44.76 5.08
C LEU A 462 9.49 45.05 3.59
N PRO A 463 10.36 44.59 2.66
CA PRO A 463 10.07 44.64 1.23
C PRO A 463 8.75 43.93 0.87
N PRO A 464 8.08 44.29 -0.24
CA PRO A 464 6.93 43.54 -0.73
C PRO A 464 7.29 42.08 -0.98
N GLY A 465 6.47 41.15 -0.50
CA GLY A 465 6.80 39.73 -0.56
C GLY A 465 5.91 38.83 0.29
N VAL A 466 6.22 37.53 0.28
CA VAL A 466 5.57 36.53 1.12
C VAL A 466 6.45 36.23 2.32
N TYR A 467 5.85 36.32 3.50
CA TYR A 467 6.48 36.07 4.78
C TYR A 467 5.69 35.00 5.53
N VAL A 468 6.31 34.42 6.55
CA VAL A 468 5.64 33.55 7.52
C VAL A 468 5.71 34.24 8.87
N ILE A 469 4.57 34.48 9.49
CA ILE A 469 4.50 34.97 10.87
C ILE A 469 4.27 33.80 11.80
N GLN A 470 5.05 33.71 12.86
CA GLN A 470 5.00 32.67 13.88
C GLN A 470 4.86 33.31 15.26
N ILE A 471 3.95 32.76 16.06
CA ILE A 471 3.70 33.20 17.43
C ILE A 471 4.06 32.04 18.35
N SER A 472 4.99 32.28 19.27
CA SER A 472 5.54 31.27 20.17
C SER A 472 5.39 31.66 21.63
N GLU A 473 5.00 30.69 22.45
CA GLU A 473 4.81 30.82 23.89
C GLU A 473 5.58 29.71 24.61
N ASP A 474 6.38 30.06 25.63
CA ASP A 474 7.25 29.13 26.37
C ASP A 474 8.15 28.21 25.50
N GLY A 475 8.55 28.70 24.34
CA GLY A 475 9.41 27.99 23.39
C GLY A 475 8.67 27.11 22.39
N TRP A 476 7.34 26.96 22.51
CA TRP A 476 6.49 26.21 21.59
C TRP A 476 5.79 27.13 20.61
N VAL A 477 5.54 26.65 19.38
CA VAL A 477 4.83 27.39 18.35
C VAL A 477 3.33 27.19 18.56
N LYS A 478 2.60 28.28 18.79
CA LYS A 478 1.16 28.25 19.04
C LYS A 478 0.35 28.56 17.78
N TYR A 479 0.89 29.39 16.89
CA TYR A 479 0.21 29.83 15.68
C TYR A 479 1.21 30.20 14.60
N SER A 480 0.85 29.94 13.33
CA SER A 480 1.64 30.36 12.19
C SER A 480 0.75 30.61 10.97
N GLU A 481 0.99 31.71 10.25
CA GLU A 481 0.22 32.08 9.05
C GLU A 481 1.14 32.67 7.97
N LYS A 482 0.74 32.57 6.70
CA LYS A 482 1.38 33.31 5.61
C LYS A 482 0.96 34.77 5.65
N LEU A 483 1.91 35.69 5.67
CA LEU A 483 1.70 37.13 5.60
C LEU A 483 2.08 37.66 4.22
N PHE A 484 1.15 38.33 3.56
CA PHE A 484 1.40 39.03 2.29
C PHE A 484 1.67 40.52 2.57
N LYS A 485 2.87 41.00 2.23
CA LYS A 485 3.35 42.37 2.48
C LYS A 485 3.39 43.23 1.22
#